data_AF-A0A6M1NF32-F1
#
_entry.id   AF-A0A6M1NF32-F1
#
_cell.length_a   1.000
_cell.length_b   1.000
_cell.length_c   1.000
_cell.angle_alpha   90.00
_cell.angle_beta   90.00
_cell.angle_gamma   90.00
#
_symmetry.space_group_name_H-M   'P 1'
#
loop_
_entity.id
_entity.type
_entity.pdbx_description
1 polymer ?
#
loop_
_entity_poly.entity_id
_entity_poly.type
_entity_poly.pdbx_seq_one_letter_code
_entity_poly.pdbx_strand_id
1 'polypeptide(L)'
;MTLRACRYTRVDNLYVILKRKSSHPRITVITFKYDERNNSGMPNESDYQRLNEIEESKMQQLSDEKGYLYIGRETANNEGDNYFACKDFRKPSKVFFKKQQDNKFEVEYDIYIKTNIGDHLNDSGRINKS
;
A
#
# COMPACT_ATOMS: atom_id res chain seq x y z
N MET A 1 4.45 -5.99 -19.18
CA MET A 1 3.64 -6.37 -17.99
C MET A 1 3.30 -5.08 -17.26
N THR A 2 2.02 -4.76 -17.04
CA THR A 2 1.61 -3.50 -16.41
C THR A 2 1.93 -3.50 -14.90
N LEU A 3 2.30 -2.34 -14.32
CA LEU A 3 2.65 -2.19 -12.89
C LEU A 3 1.62 -2.83 -11.95
N ARG A 4 0.33 -2.71 -12.30
CA ARG A 4 -0.79 -3.27 -11.55
C ARG A 4 -0.79 -4.80 -11.48
N ALA A 5 -0.41 -5.49 -12.56
CA ALA A 5 -0.30 -6.94 -12.57
C ALA A 5 0.85 -7.42 -11.67
N CYS A 6 1.95 -6.67 -11.62
CA CYS A 6 3.09 -6.96 -10.74
C CYS A 6 2.76 -6.71 -9.26
N ARG A 7 1.93 -5.71 -8.95
CA ARG A 7 1.42 -5.51 -7.57
C ARG A 7 0.50 -6.65 -7.14
N TYR A 8 -0.36 -7.13 -8.05
CA TYR A 8 -1.32 -8.20 -7.75
C TYR A 8 -0.62 -9.52 -7.37
N THR A 9 0.36 -9.96 -8.14
CA THR A 9 1.13 -11.18 -7.83
C THR A 9 1.86 -11.09 -6.49
N ARG A 10 2.36 -9.89 -6.14
CA ARG A 10 2.98 -9.64 -4.82
C ARG A 10 1.96 -9.74 -3.69
N VAL A 11 0.78 -9.14 -3.85
CA VAL A 11 -0.31 -9.22 -2.86
C VAL A 11 -0.77 -10.67 -2.66
N ASP A 12 -0.85 -11.48 -3.72
CA ASP A 12 -1.17 -12.90 -3.61
C ASP A 12 -0.15 -13.68 -2.78
N ASN A 13 1.14 -13.42 -2.98
CA ASN A 13 2.21 -14.01 -2.17
C ASN A 13 2.09 -13.58 -0.69
N LEU A 14 1.78 -12.32 -0.41
CA LEU A 14 1.55 -11.83 0.95
C LEU A 14 0.35 -12.51 1.63
N TYR A 15 -0.71 -12.83 0.86
CA TYR A 15 -1.85 -13.58 1.40
C TYR A 15 -1.49 -15.00 1.87
N VAL A 16 -0.50 -15.65 1.26
CA VAL A 16 -0.01 -16.96 1.73
C VAL A 16 0.58 -16.83 3.14
N ILE A 17 1.31 -15.75 3.40
CA ILE A 17 1.89 -15.43 4.71
C ILE A 17 0.78 -15.14 5.73
N LEU A 18 -0.21 -14.32 5.36
CA LEU A 18 -1.32 -13.93 6.24
C LEU A 18 -2.31 -15.07 6.56
N LYS A 19 -2.49 -16.05 5.66
CA LYS A 19 -3.32 -17.24 5.93
C LYS A 19 -2.93 -17.96 7.22
N ARG A 20 -1.66 -17.90 7.62
CA ARG A 20 -1.17 -18.47 8.90
C ARG A 20 -1.58 -17.65 10.13
N LYS A 21 -2.00 -16.39 9.96
CA LYS A 21 -2.41 -15.46 11.05
C LYS A 21 -3.92 -15.15 11.12
N SER A 22 -4.74 -15.65 10.19
CA SER A 22 -6.23 -15.72 10.16
C SER A 22 -7.09 -14.48 10.56
N SER A 23 -6.53 -13.34 10.97
CA SER A 23 -7.28 -12.21 11.54
C SER A 23 -7.39 -10.98 10.62
N HIS A 24 -6.68 -10.97 9.48
CA HIS A 24 -6.56 -9.82 8.58
C HIS A 24 -7.03 -10.17 7.16
N PRO A 25 -8.32 -10.04 6.83
CA PRO A 25 -8.88 -10.46 5.54
C PRO A 25 -8.51 -9.53 4.36
N ARG A 26 -7.95 -8.35 4.65
CA ARG A 26 -7.71 -7.29 3.65
C ARG A 26 -6.25 -6.87 3.67
N ILE A 27 -5.69 -6.66 2.49
CA ILE A 27 -4.39 -6.01 2.31
C ILE A 27 -4.66 -4.60 1.79
N THR A 28 -4.14 -3.59 2.46
CA THR A 28 -4.13 -2.21 1.96
C THR A 28 -2.72 -1.85 1.53
N VAL A 29 -2.60 -1.32 0.32
CA VAL A 29 -1.34 -0.82 -0.24
C VAL A 29 -1.45 0.68 -0.36
N ILE A 30 -0.44 1.40 0.11
CA ILE A 30 -0.26 2.82 -0.16
C ILE A 30 1.00 2.99 -0.98
N THR A 31 0.88 3.67 -2.11
CA THR A 31 1.95 3.90 -3.07
C THR A 31 2.30 5.37 -3.08
N PHE A 32 3.57 5.69 -2.85
CA PHE A 32 4.12 7.03 -2.99
C PHE A 32 4.88 7.13 -4.29
N LYS A 33 4.52 8.10 -5.13
CA LYS A 33 5.29 8.42 -6.33
C LYS A 33 6.23 9.58 -6.05
N TYR A 34 7.46 9.46 -6.53
CA TYR A 34 8.48 10.50 -6.41
C TYR A 34 9.23 10.67 -7.73
N ASP A 35 9.71 11.88 -8.00
CA ASP A 35 10.46 12.19 -9.21
C ASP A 35 11.89 11.63 -9.11
N GLU A 36 12.29 10.82 -10.08
CA GLU A 36 13.57 10.09 -10.04
C GLU A 36 14.64 10.62 -10.99
N ARG A 37 14.67 11.94 -11.26
CA ARG A 37 15.38 12.51 -12.43
C ARG A 37 16.79 11.99 -12.71
N ASN A 38 17.51 11.40 -11.73
CA ASN A 38 18.77 10.68 -11.93
C ASN A 38 18.99 9.40 -11.06
N ASN A 39 17.97 8.78 -10.46
CA ASN A 39 18.17 7.80 -9.36
C ASN A 39 17.65 6.36 -9.57
N SER A 40 17.61 5.84 -10.80
CA SER A 40 17.41 4.39 -11.10
C SER A 40 16.29 3.69 -10.32
N GLY A 41 15.15 4.35 -10.16
CA GLY A 41 13.95 3.85 -9.49
C GLY A 41 13.90 4.13 -7.98
N MET A 42 14.91 4.78 -7.41
CA MET A 42 15.04 5.06 -5.98
C MET A 42 14.78 6.53 -5.65
N PRO A 43 14.20 6.84 -4.48
CA PRO A 43 14.05 8.21 -4.02
C PRO A 43 15.43 8.82 -3.71
N ASN A 44 15.58 10.13 -3.88
CA ASN A 44 16.75 10.85 -3.37
C ASN A 44 16.77 10.79 -1.83
N GLU A 45 17.91 11.13 -1.22
CA GLU A 45 18.08 11.03 0.24
C GLU A 45 17.02 11.82 1.04
N SER A 46 16.69 13.04 0.59
CA SER A 46 15.69 13.87 1.26
C SER A 46 14.28 13.26 1.19
N ASP A 47 13.91 12.70 0.04
CA ASP A 47 12.63 12.04 -0.15
C ASP A 47 12.60 10.69 0.59
N TYR A 48 13.71 9.96 0.62
CA TYR A 48 13.84 8.72 1.38
C TYR A 48 13.62 8.94 2.88
N GLN A 49 14.28 9.95 3.46
CA GLN A 49 14.09 10.32 4.86
C GLN A 49 12.62 10.70 5.13
N ARG A 50 12.02 11.50 4.25
CA ARG A 50 10.62 11.90 4.40
C ARG A 50 9.65 10.71 4.29
N LEU A 51 9.90 9.79 3.37
CA LEU A 51 9.10 8.56 3.23
C LEU A 51 9.21 7.67 4.46
N ASN A 52 10.39 7.57 5.08
CA ASN A 52 10.58 6.85 6.35
C ASN A 52 9.77 7.50 7.49
N GLU A 53 9.81 8.83 7.64
CA GLU A 53 9.02 9.53 8.66
C GLU A 53 7.52 9.28 8.49
N ILE A 54 7.05 9.28 7.23
CA ILE A 54 5.65 8.98 6.90
C ILE A 54 5.34 7.53 7.25
N GLU A 55 6.22 6.59 6.94
CA GLU A 55 6.11 5.17 7.27
C GLU A 55 5.99 4.94 8.78
N GLU A 56 6.92 5.46 9.56
CA GLU A 56 6.93 5.34 11.03
C GLU A 56 5.66 5.95 11.63
N SER A 57 5.26 7.13 11.16
CA SER A 57 4.03 7.79 11.59
C SER A 57 2.77 6.97 11.29
N LYS A 58 2.74 6.23 10.17
CA LYS A 58 1.64 5.31 9.85
C LYS A 58 1.65 4.10 10.77
N MET A 59 2.81 3.49 11.02
CA MET A 59 2.94 2.33 11.92
C MET A 59 2.47 2.65 13.35
N GLN A 60 2.76 3.86 13.85
CA GLN A 60 2.26 4.30 15.16
C GLN A 60 0.73 4.46 15.20
N GLN A 61 0.12 4.94 14.11
CA GLN A 61 -1.33 5.13 14.03
C GLN A 61 -2.08 3.82 13.77
N LEU A 62 -1.45 2.90 13.03
CA LEU A 62 -1.96 1.60 12.58
C LEU A 62 -1.20 0.48 13.29
N SER A 63 -1.48 0.29 14.59
CA SER A 63 -0.84 -0.73 15.42
C SER A 63 -1.49 -2.12 15.30
N ASP A 64 -0.69 -3.17 15.51
CA ASP A 64 -1.13 -4.57 15.45
C ASP A 64 -2.22 -4.88 16.49
N GLU A 65 -2.10 -4.32 17.70
CA GLU A 65 -3.12 -4.40 18.76
C GLU A 65 -4.51 -3.92 18.30
N LYS A 66 -4.56 -2.99 17.35
CA LYS A 66 -5.80 -2.42 16.79
C LYS A 66 -6.25 -3.16 15.53
N GLY A 67 -5.59 -4.25 15.14
CA GLY A 67 -5.89 -5.06 13.96
C GLY A 67 -5.29 -4.53 12.67
N TYR A 68 -4.13 -3.87 12.75
CA TYR A 68 -3.37 -3.35 11.61
C TYR A 68 -1.92 -3.83 11.69
N LEU A 69 -1.57 -4.78 10.83
CA LEU A 69 -0.23 -5.34 10.79
C LEU A 69 0.54 -4.73 9.61
N TYR A 70 1.68 -4.11 9.90
CA TYR A 70 2.61 -3.73 8.85
C TYR A 70 3.33 -4.97 8.32
N ILE A 71 3.29 -5.17 6.99
CA ILE A 71 3.87 -6.35 6.33
C ILE A 71 5.26 -6.03 5.78
N GLY A 72 5.44 -4.83 5.24
CA GLY A 72 6.70 -4.39 4.66
C GLY A 72 6.52 -3.34 3.57
N ARG A 73 7.61 -3.03 2.88
CA ARG A 73 7.65 -2.08 1.77
C ARG A 73 8.43 -2.61 0.59
N GLU A 74 8.19 -2.02 -0.56
CA GLU A 74 8.96 -2.24 -1.77
C GLU A 74 9.12 -0.95 -2.55
N THR A 75 10.27 -0.81 -3.19
CA THR A 75 10.59 0.32 -4.05
C THR A 75 10.86 -0.19 -5.46
N ALA A 76 10.07 0.27 -6.42
CA ALA A 76 10.28 -0.05 -7.83
C ALA A 76 9.66 1.02 -8.72
N ASN A 77 10.32 1.33 -9.85
CA ASN A 77 9.77 2.23 -10.89
C ASN A 77 9.21 3.56 -10.33
N ASN A 78 9.91 4.15 -9.35
CA ASN A 78 9.56 5.44 -8.72
C ASN A 78 8.36 5.40 -7.80
N GLU A 79 7.94 4.19 -7.47
CA GLU A 79 6.87 3.91 -6.55
C GLU A 79 7.47 3.29 -5.29
N GLY A 80 7.08 3.83 -4.13
CA GLY A 80 7.28 3.20 -2.82
C GLY A 80 5.96 2.63 -2.34
N ASP A 81 5.82 1.31 -2.37
CA ASP A 81 4.64 0.57 -1.93
C ASP A 81 4.81 0.15 -0.46
N ASN A 82 3.89 0.54 0.41
CA ASN A 82 3.83 0.02 1.79
C ASN A 82 2.60 -0.87 1.97
N TYR A 83 2.81 -2.07 2.48
CA TYR A 83 1.79 -3.11 2.62
C TYR A 83 1.32 -3.23 4.08
N PHE A 84 0.01 -3.16 4.28
CA PHE A 84 -0.64 -3.36 5.58
C PHE A 84 -1.71 -4.45 5.50
N ALA A 85 -1.72 -5.38 6.45
CA ALA A 85 -2.84 -6.27 6.68
C ALA A 85 -3.80 -5.60 7.66
N CYS A 86 -5.08 -5.52 7.32
CA CYS A 86 -6.04 -4.77 8.11
C CYS A 86 -7.33 -5.57 8.31
N LYS A 87 -7.91 -5.49 9.52
CA LYS A 87 -9.28 -5.98 9.77
C LYS A 87 -10.33 -5.02 9.20
N ASP A 88 -10.08 -3.72 9.24
CA ASP A 88 -10.96 -2.66 8.73
C ASP A 88 -10.15 -1.72 7.83
N PHE A 89 -10.67 -1.33 6.67
CA PHE A 89 -9.96 -0.43 5.75
C PHE A 89 -10.25 1.05 6.03
N ARG A 90 -11.34 1.38 6.76
CA ARG A 90 -11.80 2.76 6.94
C ARG A 90 -10.76 3.65 7.62
N LYS A 91 -10.06 3.12 8.63
CA LYS A 91 -9.02 3.87 9.35
C LYS A 91 -7.75 4.06 8.48
N PRO A 92 -7.20 3.02 7.83
CA PRO A 92 -6.13 3.19 6.84
C PRO A 92 -6.47 4.24 5.78
N SER A 93 -7.68 4.19 5.20
CA SER A 93 -8.10 5.18 4.21
C SER A 93 -8.07 6.62 4.75
N LYS A 94 -8.54 6.86 5.98
CA LYS A 94 -8.47 8.20 6.61
C LYS A 94 -7.03 8.66 6.87
N VAL A 95 -6.18 7.76 7.38
CA VAL A 95 -4.76 8.05 7.64
C VAL A 95 -4.06 8.39 6.33
N PHE A 96 -4.29 7.61 5.28
CA PHE A 96 -3.66 7.78 3.98
C PHE A 96 -4.15 9.05 3.27
N PHE A 97 -5.46 9.32 3.29
CA PHE A 97 -6.02 10.55 2.76
C PHE A 97 -5.44 11.80 3.43
N LYS A 98 -5.28 11.78 4.77
CA LYS A 98 -4.62 12.88 5.48
C LYS A 98 -3.16 13.05 5.05
N LYS A 99 -2.41 11.94 4.92
CA LYS A 99 -1.02 11.98 4.46
C LYS A 99 -0.87 12.49 3.03
N GLN A 100 -1.85 12.26 2.17
CA GLN A 100 -1.87 12.83 0.83
C GLN A 100 -2.02 14.36 0.85
N GLN A 101 -2.80 14.91 1.78
CA GLN A 101 -2.93 16.38 1.92
C GLN A 101 -1.69 17.04 2.54
N ASP A 102 -1.02 16.34 3.46
CA ASP A 102 0.08 16.90 4.25
C ASP A 102 1.46 16.78 3.57
N ASN A 103 1.56 16.20 2.36
CA ASN A 103 2.84 15.91 1.72
C ASN A 103 2.87 16.26 0.24
N LYS A 104 4.08 16.48 -0.28
CA LYS A 104 4.35 16.83 -1.69
C LYS A 104 4.30 15.64 -2.66
N PHE A 105 4.18 14.41 -2.14
CA PHE A 105 4.18 13.20 -2.97
C PHE A 105 2.79 12.96 -3.55
N GLU A 106 2.74 12.47 -4.79
CA GLU A 106 1.53 11.87 -5.30
C GLU A 106 1.32 10.53 -4.58
N VAL A 107 0.13 10.33 -4.02
CA VAL A 107 -0.21 9.15 -3.22
C VAL A 107 -1.38 8.42 -3.86
N GLU A 108 -1.20 7.13 -4.11
CA GLU A 108 -2.27 6.21 -4.48
C GLU A 108 -2.51 5.23 -3.33
N TYR A 109 -3.72 4.67 -3.23
CA TYR A 109 -3.98 3.56 -2.34
C TYR A 109 -4.92 2.55 -2.98
N ASP A 110 -4.59 1.27 -2.80
CA ASP A 110 -5.38 0.14 -3.27
C ASP A 110 -5.80 -0.71 -2.07
N ILE A 111 -7.02 -1.24 -2.10
CA ILE A 111 -7.52 -2.20 -1.10
C ILE A 111 -7.78 -3.50 -1.84
N TYR A 112 -7.06 -4.53 -1.44
CA TYR A 112 -7.25 -5.89 -1.90
C TYR A 112 -8.09 -6.63 -0.86
N ILE A 113 -9.24 -7.15 -1.30
CA ILE A 113 -10.13 -7.96 -0.49
C ILE A 113 -10.05 -9.36 -1.07
N LYS A 114 -9.67 -10.35 -0.25
CA LYS A 114 -9.75 -11.74 -0.69
C LYS A 114 -11.21 -12.18 -0.64
N THR A 115 -11.93 -12.01 -1.74
CA THR A 115 -13.16 -12.75 -2.02
C THR A 115 -12.79 -14.16 -2.47
N ASN A 116 -13.67 -15.14 -2.24
CA ASN A 116 -13.36 -16.56 -2.40
C ASN A 116 -12.76 -16.90 -3.78
N ILE A 117 -11.92 -17.94 -3.78
CA ILE A 117 -11.12 -18.48 -4.88
C ILE A 117 -12.00 -18.66 -6.14
N GLY A 118 -11.93 -17.72 -7.08
CA GLY A 118 -12.67 -17.79 -8.34
C GLY A 118 -12.63 -16.52 -9.20
N ASP A 119 -12.67 -15.33 -8.58
CA ASP A 119 -13.09 -14.12 -9.32
C ASP A 119 -12.06 -13.00 -9.35
N HIS A 120 -10.87 -13.17 -9.95
CA HIS A 120 -9.98 -12.01 -10.13
C HIS A 120 -9.22 -12.02 -11.45
N LEU A 121 -9.93 -11.65 -12.53
CA LEU A 121 -9.33 -11.01 -13.70
C LEU A 121 -9.97 -9.66 -14.07
N ASN A 122 -11.01 -9.17 -13.40
CA ASN A 122 -11.82 -8.05 -13.93
C ASN A 122 -12.01 -6.82 -13.04
N ASP A 123 -11.38 -6.71 -11.87
CA ASP A 123 -11.58 -5.52 -11.02
C ASP A 123 -10.46 -4.48 -11.17
N SER A 124 -10.31 -3.97 -12.40
CA SER A 124 -9.83 -2.61 -12.59
C SER A 124 -10.96 -1.63 -12.28
N GLY A 125 -11.31 -1.50 -10.99
CA GLY A 125 -12.25 -0.51 -10.50
C GLY A 125 -11.71 0.91 -10.68
N ARG A 126 -11.88 1.47 -11.88
CA ARG A 126 -11.91 2.92 -12.10
C ARG A 126 -13.23 3.43 -11.52
N ILE A 127 -13.16 4.10 -10.39
CA ILE A 127 -14.22 5.02 -9.95
C ILE A 127 -14.20 6.22 -10.90
N ASN A 128 -14.81 6.06 -12.08
CA ASN A 128 -15.18 7.19 -12.91
C ASN A 128 -16.41 7.83 -12.27
N LYS A 129 -16.23 9.01 -11.68
CA LYS A 129 -17.35 9.87 -11.31
C LYS A 129 -18.06 10.32 -12.59
N SER A 130 -19.32 9.95 -12.74
CA SER A 130 -20.29 10.58 -13.65
C SER A 130 -20.69 11.95 -13.12
#